data_AF-A0A349U3N4-F1
#
_entry.id   AF-A0A349U3N4-F1
#
_cell.length_a   1.000
_cell.length_b   1.000
_cell.length_c   1.000
_cell.angle_alpha   90.00
_cell.angle_beta   90.00
_cell.angle_gamma   90.00
#
_symmetry.space_group_name_H-M   'P 1'
#
loop_
_entity.id
_entity.type
_entity.pdbx_description
1 polymer ?
#
loop_
_entity_poly.entity_id
_entity_poly.type
_entity_poly.pdbx_seq_one_letter_code
_entity_poly.pdbx_strand_id
1 'polypeptide(L)' 'MGDNGKRYDAEFKADAVKMVRESGRSAASAAKDLGINPQTLRDWLQEDQE' A
#
# COMPACT_ATOMS: atom_id res chain seq x y z
N MET A 1 7.91 -21.58 2.86
CA MET A 1 7.91 -20.28 3.56
C MET A 1 7.21 -19.28 2.65
N GLY A 2 6.17 -18.54 3.00
CA GLY A 2 5.30 -18.51 4.15
C GLY A 2 3.97 -17.92 3.64
N ASP A 3 2.89 -18.61 4.00
CA ASP A 3 1.63 -18.03 4.47
C ASP A 3 0.80 -17.15 3.53
N ASN A 4 -0.43 -17.62 3.30
CA ASN A 4 -1.57 -16.96 2.67
C ASN A 4 -2.05 -15.73 3.49
N GLY A 5 -1.14 -14.79 3.76
CA GLY A 5 -1.48 -13.49 4.32
C GLY A 5 -2.52 -12.84 3.40
N LYS A 6 -3.57 -12.25 3.99
CA LYS A 6 -4.67 -11.55 3.27
C LYS A 6 -4.13 -10.93 1.98
N ARG A 7 -4.35 -11.60 0.85
CA ARG A 7 -3.82 -11.17 -0.44
C ARG A 7 -4.67 -9.97 -0.82
N TYR A 8 -4.21 -8.78 -0.44
CA TYR A 8 -4.66 -7.58 -1.11
C TYR A 8 -4.32 -7.79 -2.58
N ASP A 9 -5.33 -7.65 -3.45
CA ASP A 9 -5.13 -7.82 -4.89
C ASP A 9 -4.02 -6.91 -5.38
N ALA A 10 -3.26 -7.37 -6.38
CA ALA A 10 -2.19 -6.59 -6.97
C ALA A 10 -2.71 -5.24 -7.51
N GLU A 11 -3.96 -5.23 -8.01
CA GLU A 11 -4.67 -4.00 -8.38
C GLU A 11 -4.89 -3.07 -7.19
N PHE A 12 -5.25 -3.59 -6.02
CA PHE A 12 -5.42 -2.77 -4.81
C PHE A 12 -4.10 -2.18 -4.32
N LYS A 13 -3.01 -2.97 -4.35
CA LYS A 13 -1.66 -2.48 -4.04
C LYS A 13 -1.27 -1.36 -5.02
N ALA A 14 -1.46 -1.57 -6.32
CA ALA A 14 -1.11 -0.60 -7.35
C ALA A 14 -1.95 0.69 -7.24
N ASP A 15 -3.26 0.57 -7.01
CA ASP A 15 -4.14 1.72 -6.82
C ASP A 15 -3.76 2.52 -5.57
N ALA A 16 -3.51 1.85 -4.45
CA ALA A 16 -3.09 2.51 -3.21
C ALA A 16 -1.73 3.22 -3.34
N VAL A 17 -0.76 2.59 -3.99
CA VAL A 17 0.57 3.16 -4.27
C VAL A 17 0.44 4.36 -5.22
N LYS A 18 -0.34 4.22 -6.30
CA LYS A 18 -0.58 5.28 -7.28
C LYS A 18 -1.30 6.47 -6.64
N MET A 19 -2.33 6.22 -5.83
CA MET A 19 -3.05 7.26 -5.09
C MET A 19 -2.12 8.06 -4.18
N VAL A 20 -1.22 7.40 -3.45
CA VAL A 20 -0.23 8.08 -2.60
C VAL A 20 0.72 8.95 -3.43
N ARG A 21 1.21 8.43 -4.56
CA ARG A 21 2.11 9.15 -5.45
C ARG A 21 1.43 10.36 -6.12
N GLU A 22 0.21 10.21 -6.60
CA GLU A 22 -0.54 11.28 -7.26
C GLU A 22 -1.08 12.32 -6.28
N SER A 23 -1.59 11.90 -5.12
CA SER A 23 -2.11 12.83 -4.11
C SER A 23 -1.02 13.52 -3.30
N GLY A 24 0.24 13.04 -3.34
CA GLY A 24 1.34 13.52 -2.50
C GLY A 24 1.09 13.37 -1.00
N ARG A 25 0.09 12.57 -0.60
CA ARG A 25 -0.29 12.33 0.80
C ARG A 25 0.61 11.27 1.39
N SER A 26 0.95 11.38 2.68
CA SER A 26 1.74 10.35 3.34
C SER A 26 1.02 8.99 3.34
N ALA A 27 1.77 7.90 3.15
CA ALA A 27 1.26 6.53 3.19
C ALA A 27 0.40 6.25 4.44
N ALA A 28 0.72 6.85 5.59
CA ALA A 28 -0.08 6.68 6.80
C ALA A 28 -1.51 7.23 6.69
N SER A 29 -1.70 8.33 5.96
CA SER A 29 -3.02 8.93 5.75
C SER A 29 -3.84 8.14 4.73
N ALA A 30 -3.22 7.78 3.60
CA ALA A 30 -3.87 6.94 2.60
C ALA A 30 -4.24 5.57 3.17
N ALA A 31 -3.36 4.96 3.97
CA ALA A 31 -3.66 3.68 4.61
C ALA A 31 -4.84 3.77 5.58
N LYS A 32 -4.95 4.85 6.36
CA LYS A 32 -6.10 5.08 7.24
C LYS A 32 -7.40 5.22 6.46
N ASP A 33 -7.37 5.92 5.33
CA ASP A 33 -8.52 6.12 4.45
C ASP A 33 -8.97 4.80 3.79
N LEU A 34 -7.99 4.01 3.32
CA LEU A 34 -8.19 2.69 2.73
C LEU A 34 -8.49 1.58 3.76
N GLY A 35 -8.43 1.89 5.07
CA GLY A 35 -8.64 0.91 6.15
C GLY A 35 -7.55 -0.17 6.24
N ILE A 36 -6.37 0.07 5.66
CA ILE A 36 -5.23 -0.85 5.70
C ILE A 36 -4.17 -0.42 6.70
N ASN A 37 -3.27 -1.34 7.01
CA ASN A 37 -2.17 -1.05 7.92
C ASN A 37 -1.17 -0.08 7.25
N PRO A 38 -0.83 1.06 7.86
CA PRO A 38 0.08 2.04 7.28
C PRO A 38 1.47 1.50 7.00
N GLN A 39 1.91 0.51 7.76
CA GLN A 39 3.19 -0.16 7.53
C GLN A 39 3.16 -1.03 6.26
N THR A 40 2.03 -1.67 5.95
CA THR A 40 1.85 -2.47 4.73
C THR A 40 1.88 -1.59 3.49
N LEU A 41 1.21 -0.43 3.51
CA LEU A 41 1.26 0.51 2.39
C LEU A 41 2.67 1.09 2.18
N ARG A 42 3.42 1.27 3.27
CA ARG A 42 4.80 1.76 3.23
C ARG A 42 5.76 0.75 2.61
N ASP A 43 5.61 -0.52 2.99
CA ASP A 43 6.32 -1.65 2.42
C ASP A 43 6.05 -1.76 0.90
N TRP A 44 4.79 -1.61 0.49
CA TRP A 44 4.42 -1.58 -0.93
C TRP A 44 5.04 -0.45 -1.73
N LEU A 45 5.17 0.74 -1.15
CA LEU A 45 5.83 1.88 -1.77
C LEU A 45 7.34 1.69 -1.87
N GLN A 46 7.93 0.97 -0.93
CA GLN A 46 9.36 0.63 -0.94
C GLN A 46 9.66 -0.44 -2.00
N GLU A 47 8.83 -1.49 -2.06
CA GLU A 47 8.90 -2.54 -3.08
C GLU A 47 8.63 -2.04 -4.51
N ASP A 48 7.88 -0.95 -4.69
CA ASP A 48 7.68 -0.30 -6.00
C ASP A 48 8.88 0.57 -6.43
N GLN A 49 9.78 0.88 -5.50
CA GLN A 49 10.93 1.77 -5.73
C GLN A 49 12.26 1.02 -5.99
N GLU A 50 12.28 -0.32 -5.91
CA GLU A 50 13.44 -1.18 -6.25
C GLU A 50 13.22 -1.94 -7.57
#